data_AF-A0A9W6IHP2-F1
#
_entry.id   AF-A0A9W6IHP2-F1
#
_cell.length_a   1.000
_cell.length_b   1.000
_cell.length_c   1.000
_cell.angle_alpha   90.00
_cell.angle_beta   90.00
_cell.angle_gamma   90.00
#
_symmetry.space_group_name_H-M   'P 1'
#
loop_
_entity.id
_entity.type
_entity.pdbx_description
1 polymer ?
#
loop_
_entity_poly.entity_id
_entity_poly.type
_entity_poly.pdbx_seq_one_letter_code
_entity_poly.pdbx_strand_id
1 'polypeptide(L)'
;MTDTINLNVPAPGVPTDERDSSTPSRRAIGAQKPDIDFIAKIANSGLDLEDGKDLVIKNAQDRFNADYGDELEGCTVEYEAAQSEADRIDKEYRDVCRDLAGTPEWKRVARKSGKRDKDDGAEVPFRDWSFLDQSIFAGALGLSCVMLGAGAANIQGNLVGSGLPMFTANPLFAWLFAMLAPAAALAIHCFGHAFLTWRLRNYYRIGIYGLTLVSVTAWSWLFADLFHGTGGLDLDFEGSGLKDTMFVWLQIIAEIMVGSSLFLIAEHVASKYSPDRFVQNLEHIELRERRTVLGKERETAFERLSKAKGAYTALMGRREATVNADIAEYLQRRRRFGDS
;
A
#
# COMPACT_ATOMS: atom_id res chain seq x y z
N MET A 1 35.83 -0.07 26.02
CA MET A 1 36.84 0.29 25.01
C MET A 1 36.08 0.93 23.86
N THR A 2 36.18 2.25 23.78
CA THR A 2 35.42 3.13 22.89
C THR A 2 36.33 3.60 21.77
N ASP A 3 36.14 3.05 20.58
CA ASP A 3 36.81 3.54 19.37
C ASP A 3 35.93 4.61 18.73
N THR A 4 36.37 5.86 18.89
CA THR A 4 35.85 7.04 18.22
C THR A 4 36.28 7.05 16.76
N ILE A 5 35.31 6.87 15.86
CA ILE A 5 35.48 7.01 14.41
C ILE A 5 35.54 8.50 14.07
N ASN A 6 36.68 8.92 13.52
CA ASN A 6 36.98 10.28 13.11
C ASN A 6 36.39 10.53 11.71
N LEU A 7 35.34 11.35 11.61
CA LEU A 7 34.53 11.56 10.40
C LEU A 7 35.04 12.69 9.47
N ASN A 8 36.32 13.08 9.54
CA ASN A 8 36.83 14.29 8.87
C ASN A 8 38.04 14.04 7.96
N VAL A 9 37.93 13.10 7.03
CA VAL A 9 38.87 12.96 5.91
C VAL A 9 38.10 13.07 4.59
N PRO A 10 38.19 14.21 3.87
CA PRO A 10 37.64 14.30 2.52
C PRO A 10 38.47 13.47 1.54
N ALA A 11 37.79 12.79 0.63
CA ALA A 11 38.39 11.97 -0.41
C ALA A 11 39.27 12.80 -1.37
N PRO A 12 40.44 12.29 -1.79
CA PRO A 12 41.28 12.96 -2.77
C PRO A 12 40.71 12.73 -4.18
N GLY A 13 40.36 13.81 -4.89
CA GLY A 13 40.04 13.73 -6.32
C GLY A 13 38.78 14.45 -6.79
N VAL A 14 38.26 15.46 -6.08
CA VAL A 14 37.20 16.32 -6.63
C VAL A 14 37.86 17.42 -7.49
N PRO A 15 37.50 17.56 -8.78
CA PRO A 15 37.94 18.69 -9.59
C PRO A 15 37.40 19.98 -8.97
N THR A 16 38.29 20.89 -8.59
CA THR A 16 37.93 22.28 -8.31
C THR A 16 37.40 22.91 -9.58
N ASP A 17 36.08 23.01 -9.67
CA ASP A 17 35.36 23.73 -10.72
C ASP A 17 35.62 25.23 -10.47
N GLU A 18 36.61 25.79 -11.17
CA GLU A 18 36.78 27.23 -11.38
C GLU A 18 35.58 27.75 -12.19
N ARG A 19 34.41 27.83 -11.56
CA ARG A 19 33.30 28.62 -12.11
C ARG A 19 33.48 30.07 -11.72
N ASP A 20 33.84 30.83 -12.74
CA ASP A 20 33.62 32.25 -12.88
C ASP A 20 32.45 32.74 -12.03
N SER A 21 32.77 33.59 -11.06
CA SER A 21 31.82 34.39 -10.31
C SER A 21 31.25 35.49 -11.21
N SER A 22 30.55 35.13 -12.29
CA SER A 22 29.69 36.05 -13.02
C SER A 22 28.37 36.16 -12.26
N THR A 23 28.41 36.85 -11.12
CA THR A 23 27.18 37.32 -10.47
C THR A 23 26.47 38.20 -11.49
N PRO A 24 25.25 37.86 -11.97
CA PRO A 24 24.56 38.72 -12.91
C PRO A 24 24.37 40.07 -12.24
N SER A 25 24.89 41.10 -12.91
CA SER A 25 24.77 42.50 -12.50
C SER A 25 23.33 42.77 -12.09
N ARG A 26 23.15 43.16 -10.83
CA ARG A 26 21.88 43.60 -10.24
C ARG A 26 21.50 44.95 -10.88
N ARG A 27 21.29 44.99 -12.20
CA ARG A 27 20.70 46.14 -12.89
C ARG A 27 19.32 46.33 -12.30
N ALA A 28 19.09 47.53 -11.77
CA ALA A 28 17.83 47.92 -11.17
C ALA A 28 16.67 47.49 -12.08
N ILE A 29 15.70 46.80 -11.47
CA ILE A 29 14.51 46.26 -12.12
C ILE A 29 13.66 47.45 -12.55
N GLY A 30 13.93 47.99 -13.73
CA GLY A 30 13.17 49.06 -14.35
C GLY A 30 12.57 48.56 -15.64
N ALA A 31 11.29 48.85 -15.87
CA ALA A 31 10.69 48.72 -17.19
C ALA A 31 11.54 49.51 -18.19
N GLN A 32 11.62 49.01 -19.43
CA GLN A 32 12.30 49.74 -20.48
C GLN A 32 11.57 51.06 -20.73
N LYS A 33 12.31 52.14 -21.02
CA LYS A 33 11.68 53.44 -21.23
C LYS A 33 10.75 53.39 -22.45
N PRO A 34 9.54 53.97 -22.38
CA PRO A 34 8.62 53.96 -23.51
C PRO A 34 9.22 54.58 -24.76
N ASP A 35 8.89 54.03 -25.93
CA ASP A 35 9.26 54.62 -27.23
C ASP A 35 8.35 55.82 -27.52
N ILE A 36 8.72 56.94 -26.91
CA ILE A 36 7.98 58.20 -26.97
C ILE A 36 7.70 58.65 -28.41
N ASP A 37 8.64 58.43 -29.33
CA ASP A 37 8.56 58.91 -30.71
C ASP A 37 7.61 58.04 -31.52
N PHE A 38 7.71 56.71 -31.39
CA PHE A 38 6.74 55.80 -32.01
C PHE A 38 5.33 56.01 -31.45
N ILE A 39 5.20 56.11 -30.13
CA ILE A 39 3.91 56.33 -29.45
C ILE A 39 3.28 57.66 -29.91
N ALA A 40 4.06 58.73 -30.05
CA ALA A 40 3.57 60.02 -30.57
C ALA A 40 3.06 59.91 -32.01
N LYS A 41 3.80 59.18 -32.85
CA LYS A 41 3.43 58.96 -34.25
C LYS A 41 2.12 58.21 -34.38
N ILE A 42 1.92 57.15 -33.58
CA ILE A 42 0.68 56.38 -33.57
C ILE A 42 -0.48 57.20 -32.98
N ALA A 43 -0.25 57.96 -31.90
CA ALA A 43 -1.27 58.81 -31.31
C ALA A 43 -1.81 59.88 -32.29
N ASN A 44 -0.94 60.41 -33.16
CA ASN A 44 -1.30 61.44 -34.14
C ASN A 44 -1.75 60.88 -35.51
N SER A 45 -1.79 59.56 -35.68
CA SER A 45 -2.07 58.92 -36.98
C SER A 45 -3.56 58.85 -37.37
N GLY A 46 -4.46 59.21 -36.46
CA GLY A 46 -5.92 59.13 -36.68
C GLY A 46 -6.50 57.70 -36.63
N LEU A 47 -5.71 56.71 -36.22
CA LEU A 47 -6.17 55.33 -36.01
C LEU A 47 -7.19 55.22 -34.88
N ASP A 48 -8.06 54.21 -34.94
CA ASP A 48 -8.97 53.88 -33.85
C ASP A 48 -8.21 53.53 -32.55
N LEU A 49 -8.88 53.62 -31.40
CA LEU A 49 -8.28 53.43 -30.07
C LEU A 49 -7.66 52.06 -29.89
N GLU A 50 -8.38 51.02 -30.28
CA GLU A 50 -7.90 49.65 -30.14
C GLU A 50 -6.80 49.36 -31.16
N ASP A 51 -6.98 49.76 -32.43
CA ASP A 51 -5.96 49.56 -33.48
C ASP A 51 -4.61 50.21 -33.13
N GLY A 52 -4.63 51.44 -32.61
CA GLY A 52 -3.42 52.13 -32.20
C GLY A 52 -2.77 51.52 -30.95
N LYS A 53 -3.57 51.03 -30.00
CA LYS A 53 -3.08 50.33 -28.80
C LYS A 53 -2.43 48.99 -29.16
N ASP A 54 -3.02 48.23 -30.09
CA ASP A 54 -2.45 46.96 -30.57
C ASP A 54 -1.09 47.15 -31.24
N LEU A 55 -0.93 48.22 -32.03
CA LEU A 55 0.36 48.59 -32.62
C LEU A 55 1.41 48.96 -31.57
N VAL A 56 1.01 49.68 -30.51
CA VAL A 56 1.91 50.02 -29.39
C VAL A 56 2.30 48.77 -28.61
N ILE A 57 1.36 47.86 -28.35
CA ILE A 57 1.63 46.56 -27.71
C ILE A 57 2.64 45.77 -28.55
N LYS A 58 2.40 45.67 -29.86
CA LYS A 58 3.28 44.94 -30.77
C LYS A 58 4.68 45.54 -30.80
N ASN A 59 4.80 46.86 -30.94
CA ASN A 59 6.10 47.53 -30.93
C ASN A 59 6.85 47.35 -29.60
N ALA A 60 6.15 47.46 -28.47
CA ALA A 60 6.72 47.23 -27.15
C ALA A 60 7.21 45.78 -26.98
N GLN A 61 6.45 44.80 -27.49
CA GLN A 61 6.85 43.40 -27.49
C GLN A 61 8.04 43.14 -28.43
N ASP A 62 8.03 43.68 -29.64
CA ASP A 62 9.10 43.51 -30.63
C ASP A 62 10.40 44.11 -30.11
N ARG A 63 10.34 45.30 -29.48
CA ARG A 63 11.52 45.93 -28.87
C ARG A 63 12.04 45.14 -27.67
N PHE A 64 11.14 44.68 -26.79
CA PHE A 64 11.55 43.83 -25.68
C PHE A 64 12.20 42.53 -26.18
N ASN A 65 11.62 41.90 -27.21
CA ASN A 65 12.17 40.70 -27.83
C ASN A 65 13.49 40.97 -28.55
N ALA A 66 13.70 42.16 -29.11
CA ALA A 66 14.99 42.52 -29.71
C ALA A 66 16.11 42.63 -28.66
N ASP A 67 15.79 43.10 -27.45
CA ASP A 67 16.78 43.30 -26.39
C ASP A 67 16.97 42.10 -25.45
N TYR A 68 15.91 41.31 -25.25
CA TYR A 68 15.88 40.19 -24.28
C TYR A 68 15.36 38.88 -24.89
N GLY A 69 15.16 38.79 -26.20
CA GLY A 69 14.63 37.60 -26.87
C GLY A 69 15.47 36.35 -26.60
N ASP A 70 16.78 36.46 -26.77
CA ASP A 70 17.72 35.37 -26.53
C ASP A 70 17.71 34.92 -25.06
N GLU A 71 17.60 35.87 -24.10
CA GLU A 71 17.52 35.57 -22.67
C GLU A 71 16.19 34.91 -22.30
N LEU A 72 15.09 35.36 -22.90
CA LEU A 72 13.76 34.78 -22.70
C LEU A 72 13.68 33.37 -23.29
N GLU A 73 14.21 33.15 -24.49
CA GLU A 73 14.28 31.83 -25.12
C GLU A 73 15.16 30.89 -24.29
N GLY A 74 16.33 31.36 -23.85
CA GLY A 74 17.21 30.61 -22.94
C GLY A 74 16.50 30.22 -21.64
N CYS A 75 15.82 31.16 -20.97
CA CYS A 75 15.05 30.87 -19.76
C CYS A 75 13.87 29.93 -20.00
N THR A 76 13.25 29.99 -21.18
CA THR A 76 12.15 29.09 -21.55
C THR A 76 12.64 27.67 -21.72
N VAL A 77 13.73 27.48 -22.47
CA VAL A 77 14.37 26.17 -22.67
C VAL A 77 14.86 25.59 -21.33
N GLU A 78 15.49 26.41 -20.48
CA GLU A 78 15.92 25.98 -19.15
C GLU A 78 14.75 25.59 -18.24
N TYR A 79 13.65 26.36 -18.27
CA TYR A 79 12.45 26.06 -17.52
C TYR A 79 11.81 24.75 -17.98
N GLU A 80 11.64 24.55 -19.28
CA GLU A 80 11.07 23.32 -19.85
C GLU A 80 11.94 22.10 -19.57
N ALA A 81 13.27 22.23 -19.69
CA ALA A 81 14.21 21.16 -19.36
C ALA A 81 14.16 20.82 -17.86
N ALA A 82 14.15 21.82 -16.98
CA ALA A 82 14.03 21.60 -15.54
C ALA A 82 12.68 20.98 -15.15
N GLN A 83 11.59 21.36 -15.84
CA GLN A 83 10.27 20.80 -15.62
C GLN A 83 10.21 19.33 -16.05
N SER A 84 10.71 19.01 -17.25
CA SER A 84 10.75 17.63 -17.75
C SER A 84 11.55 16.71 -16.82
N GLU A 85 12.68 17.19 -16.31
CA GLU A 85 13.51 16.44 -15.37
C GLU A 85 12.80 16.22 -14.02
N ALA A 86 12.16 17.26 -13.47
CA ALA A 86 11.40 17.16 -12.23
C ALA A 86 10.23 16.17 -12.37
N ASP A 87 9.50 16.22 -13.49
CA ASP A 87 8.38 15.32 -13.76
C ASP A 87 8.84 13.88 -13.93
N ARG A 88 9.98 13.64 -14.59
CA ARG A 88 10.58 12.31 -14.72
C ARG A 88 10.94 11.72 -13.36
N ILE A 89 11.68 12.47 -12.54
CA ILE A 89 12.10 12.02 -11.20
C ILE A 89 10.89 11.80 -10.29
N ASP A 90 9.89 12.70 -10.34
CA ASP A 90 8.67 12.55 -9.55
C ASP A 90 7.87 11.30 -9.94
N LYS A 91 7.82 10.97 -11.23
CA LYS A 91 7.21 9.72 -11.72
C LYS A 91 7.96 8.50 -11.20
N GLU A 92 9.29 8.44 -11.35
CA GLU A 92 10.11 7.34 -10.83
C GLU A 92 9.97 7.17 -9.32
N TYR A 93 9.97 8.29 -8.57
CA TYR A 93 9.75 8.28 -7.13
C TYR A 93 8.38 7.70 -6.75
N ARG A 94 7.33 8.08 -7.48
CA ARG A 94 5.98 7.54 -7.27
C ARG A 94 5.88 6.05 -7.58
N ASP A 95 6.54 5.60 -8.64
CA ASP A 95 6.56 4.18 -9.02
C ASP A 95 7.31 3.35 -7.95
N VAL A 96 8.49 3.81 -7.48
CA VAL A 96 9.21 3.14 -6.37
C VAL A 96 8.41 3.15 -5.07
N CYS A 97 7.67 4.22 -4.76
CA CYS A 97 6.79 4.24 -3.59
C CYS A 97 5.64 3.24 -3.71
N ARG A 98 5.09 3.07 -4.91
CA ARG A 98 4.03 2.08 -5.19
C ARG A 98 4.57 0.66 -5.04
N ASP A 99 5.75 0.39 -5.60
CA ASP A 99 6.39 -0.92 -5.54
C ASP A 99 6.80 -1.27 -4.11
N LEU A 100 7.33 -0.29 -3.35
CA LEU A 100 7.66 -0.46 -1.94
C LEU A 100 6.41 -0.75 -1.09
N ALA A 101 5.26 -0.13 -1.41
CA ALA A 101 3.99 -0.39 -0.72
C ALA A 101 3.43 -1.79 -1.04
N GLY A 102 3.69 -2.31 -2.24
CA GLY A 102 3.31 -3.67 -2.65
C GLY A 102 4.26 -4.76 -2.18
N THR A 103 5.51 -4.41 -1.86
CA THR A 103 6.56 -5.37 -1.51
C THR A 103 6.62 -5.59 0.00
N PRO A 104 6.33 -6.82 0.50
CA PRO A 104 6.39 -7.09 1.92
C PRO A 104 7.83 -6.96 2.44
N GLU A 105 7.97 -6.31 3.60
CA GLU A 105 9.26 -6.12 4.27
C GLU A 105 9.89 -7.45 4.68
N TRP A 106 9.06 -8.44 4.99
CA TRP A 106 9.48 -9.77 5.46
C TRP A 106 8.90 -10.85 4.55
N LYS A 107 9.76 -11.76 4.09
CA LYS A 107 9.38 -12.91 3.27
C LYS A 107 9.61 -14.21 4.04
N ARG A 108 8.63 -15.11 4.01
CA ARG A 108 8.78 -16.46 4.58
C ARG A 108 9.68 -17.27 3.64
N VAL A 109 10.78 -17.79 4.15
CA VAL A 109 11.74 -18.57 3.35
C VAL A 109 11.79 -20.00 3.87
N ALA A 110 11.55 -20.98 2.99
CA ALA A 110 11.83 -22.37 3.29
C ALA A 110 13.35 -22.57 3.42
N ARG A 111 13.78 -23.40 4.38
CA ARG A 111 15.20 -23.68 4.67
C ARG A 111 16.02 -23.83 3.38
N LYS A 112 16.93 -22.89 3.09
CA LYS A 112 18.02 -23.17 2.14
C LYS A 112 18.89 -24.24 2.78
N SER A 113 18.97 -25.40 2.15
CA SER A 113 19.91 -26.46 2.49
C SER A 113 21.33 -25.94 2.22
N GLY A 114 21.96 -25.33 3.22
CA GLY A 114 23.29 -24.76 3.04
C GLY A 114 23.82 -24.12 4.31
N LYS A 115 24.63 -24.88 5.03
CA LYS A 115 25.47 -24.53 6.19
C LYS A 115 24.76 -23.90 7.41
N ARG A 116 25.10 -24.49 8.55
CA ARG A 116 24.57 -24.24 9.87
C ARG A 116 25.26 -22.99 10.43
N ASP A 117 24.83 -21.81 10.00
CA ASP A 117 25.26 -20.59 10.67
C ASP A 117 24.57 -20.54 12.04
N LYS A 118 25.41 -20.53 13.07
CA LYS A 118 25.04 -20.31 14.46
C LYS A 118 24.54 -18.87 14.59
N ASP A 119 23.24 -18.70 14.83
CA ASP A 119 22.68 -17.88 15.91
C ASP A 119 21.18 -17.63 15.67
N ASP A 120 20.43 -17.79 16.75
CA ASP A 120 19.06 -17.32 17.06
C ASP A 120 17.83 -17.80 16.26
N GLY A 121 17.96 -18.61 15.20
CA GLY A 121 16.80 -19.00 14.34
C GLY A 121 16.62 -20.49 14.03
N ALA A 122 17.13 -21.40 14.87
CA ALA A 122 16.98 -22.84 14.66
C ALA A 122 15.63 -23.35 15.19
N GLU A 123 14.92 -24.16 14.40
CA GLU A 123 13.76 -24.93 14.89
C GLU A 123 14.18 -25.74 16.12
N VAL A 124 13.43 -25.58 17.21
CA VAL A 124 13.68 -26.29 18.46
C VAL A 124 13.08 -27.69 18.31
N PRO A 125 13.87 -28.77 18.46
CA PRO A 125 13.35 -30.13 18.32
C PRO A 125 12.28 -30.39 19.38
N PHE A 126 11.27 -31.20 19.06
CA PHE A 126 10.12 -31.45 19.93
C PHE A 126 10.50 -31.82 21.38
N ARG A 127 11.59 -32.58 21.55
CA ARG A 127 12.12 -32.98 22.87
C ARG A 127 12.51 -31.81 23.77
N ASP A 128 12.90 -30.68 23.19
CA ASP A 128 13.39 -29.50 23.90
C ASP A 128 12.27 -28.45 24.12
N TRP A 129 11.04 -28.75 23.71
CA TRP A 129 9.88 -27.88 23.98
C TRP A 129 9.55 -27.88 25.48
N SER A 130 8.86 -26.84 25.95
CA SER A 130 8.34 -26.85 27.32
C SER A 130 7.40 -28.04 27.51
N PHE A 131 7.48 -28.73 28.66
CA PHE A 131 6.62 -29.88 28.95
C PHE A 131 5.13 -29.55 28.81
N LEU A 132 4.74 -28.34 29.23
CA LEU A 132 3.38 -27.84 29.08
C LEU A 132 2.99 -27.72 27.61
N ASP A 133 3.82 -27.11 26.76
CA ASP A 133 3.53 -26.99 25.33
C ASP A 133 3.54 -28.35 24.61
N GLN A 134 4.42 -29.29 25.00
CA GLN A 134 4.38 -30.67 24.49
C GLN A 134 3.04 -31.34 24.80
N SER A 135 2.57 -31.20 26.04
CA SER A 135 1.32 -31.80 26.50
C SER A 135 0.10 -31.18 25.80
N ILE A 136 0.09 -29.85 25.62
CA ILE A 136 -0.98 -29.14 24.90
C ILE A 136 -0.96 -29.52 23.43
N PHE A 137 0.21 -29.55 22.78
CA PHE A 137 0.33 -29.92 21.38
C PHE A 137 -0.15 -31.36 21.13
N ALA A 138 0.37 -32.32 21.90
CA ALA A 138 0.00 -33.72 21.77
C ALA A 138 -1.48 -33.94 22.14
N GLY A 139 -1.97 -33.28 23.19
CA GLY A 139 -3.37 -33.33 23.61
C GLY A 139 -4.31 -32.75 22.56
N ALA A 140 -3.99 -31.58 22.00
CA ALA A 140 -4.78 -30.95 20.95
C ALA A 140 -4.80 -31.81 19.68
N LEU A 141 -3.66 -32.37 19.26
CA LEU A 141 -3.60 -33.26 18.10
C LEU A 141 -4.40 -34.54 18.33
N GLY A 142 -4.24 -35.18 19.48
CA GLY A 142 -4.97 -36.39 19.86
C GLY A 142 -6.48 -36.16 19.92
N LEU A 143 -6.91 -35.09 20.60
CA LEU A 143 -8.31 -34.69 20.64
C LEU A 143 -8.86 -34.32 19.26
N SER A 144 -8.05 -33.71 18.39
CA SER A 144 -8.46 -33.44 17.00
C SER A 144 -8.78 -34.74 16.28
N CYS A 145 -7.90 -35.75 16.35
CA CYS A 145 -8.15 -37.06 15.74
C CYS A 145 -9.42 -37.73 16.29
N VAL A 146 -9.63 -37.66 17.62
CA VAL A 146 -10.85 -38.18 18.25
C VAL A 146 -12.09 -37.45 17.76
N MET A 147 -12.07 -36.12 17.70
CA MET A 147 -13.22 -35.33 17.25
C MET A 147 -13.54 -35.55 15.77
N LEU A 148 -12.53 -35.69 14.90
CA LEU A 148 -12.75 -36.03 13.49
C LEU A 148 -13.40 -37.42 13.36
N GLY A 149 -12.89 -38.40 14.12
CA GLY A 149 -13.45 -39.76 14.11
C GLY A 149 -14.88 -39.80 14.66
N ALA A 150 -15.13 -39.13 15.78
CA ALA A 150 -16.45 -39.02 16.41
C ALA A 150 -17.45 -38.30 15.50
N GLY A 151 -17.07 -37.19 14.88
CA GLY A 151 -17.96 -36.46 13.97
C GLY A 151 -18.29 -37.26 12.71
N ALA A 152 -17.31 -37.97 12.14
CA ALA A 152 -17.58 -38.90 11.04
C ALA A 152 -18.52 -40.03 11.48
N ALA A 153 -18.30 -40.63 12.65
CA ALA A 153 -19.18 -41.67 13.19
C ALA A 153 -20.61 -41.15 13.43
N ASN A 154 -20.77 -39.93 13.96
CA ASN A 154 -22.07 -39.31 14.21
C ASN A 154 -22.83 -39.03 12.91
N ILE A 155 -22.17 -38.48 11.89
CA ILE A 155 -22.80 -38.28 10.57
C ILE A 155 -23.15 -39.60 9.93
N GLN A 156 -22.26 -40.60 10.00
CA GLN A 156 -22.53 -41.93 9.47
C GLN A 156 -23.75 -42.56 10.16
N GLY A 157 -23.85 -42.45 11.48
CA GLY A 157 -24.99 -42.91 12.26
C GLY A 157 -26.30 -42.25 11.82
N ASN A 158 -26.29 -40.93 11.62
CA ASN A 158 -27.46 -40.19 11.13
C ASN A 158 -27.84 -40.57 9.69
N LEU A 159 -26.85 -40.78 8.81
CA LEU A 159 -27.10 -41.19 7.42
C LEU A 159 -27.67 -42.60 7.32
N VAL A 160 -27.15 -43.55 8.09
CA VAL A 160 -27.70 -44.92 8.13
C VAL A 160 -29.05 -44.94 8.85
N GLY A 161 -29.19 -44.16 9.94
CA GLY A 161 -30.44 -44.00 10.69
C GLY A 161 -31.56 -43.36 9.87
N SER A 162 -31.24 -42.60 8.81
CA SER A 162 -32.24 -42.03 7.88
C SER A 162 -33.03 -43.08 7.09
N GLY A 163 -32.59 -44.35 7.07
CA GLY A 163 -33.28 -45.44 6.37
C GLY A 163 -33.21 -45.39 4.84
N LEU A 164 -32.47 -44.43 4.26
CA LEU A 164 -32.33 -44.31 2.81
C LEU A 164 -31.60 -45.55 2.23
N PRO A 165 -32.16 -46.23 1.20
CA PRO A 165 -31.57 -47.44 0.62
C PRO A 165 -30.12 -47.30 0.16
N MET A 166 -29.74 -46.10 -0.29
CA MET A 166 -28.37 -45.81 -0.72
C MET A 166 -27.34 -45.98 0.41
N PHE A 167 -27.71 -45.63 1.65
CA PHE A 167 -26.81 -45.68 2.81
C PHE A 167 -26.91 -47.00 3.58
N THR A 168 -28.07 -47.64 3.59
CA THR A 168 -28.27 -48.96 4.25
C THR A 168 -27.72 -50.11 3.41
N ALA A 169 -27.86 -50.07 2.08
CA ALA A 169 -27.35 -51.13 1.20
C ALA A 169 -25.83 -51.06 0.99
N ASN A 170 -25.23 -49.87 1.10
CA ASN A 170 -23.80 -49.65 0.88
C ASN A 170 -23.20 -48.75 1.97
N PRO A 171 -22.78 -49.30 3.13
CA PRO A 171 -22.28 -48.50 4.26
C PRO A 171 -21.02 -47.69 3.93
N LEU A 172 -20.27 -48.11 2.91
CA LEU A 172 -19.09 -47.38 2.44
C LEU A 172 -19.44 -45.99 1.91
N PHE A 173 -20.58 -45.81 1.23
CA PHE A 173 -21.02 -44.48 0.80
C PHE A 173 -21.35 -43.58 1.98
N ALA A 174 -22.00 -44.10 3.03
CA ALA A 174 -22.27 -43.33 4.25
C ALA A 174 -20.96 -42.84 4.90
N TRP A 175 -19.92 -43.68 4.94
CA TRP A 175 -18.60 -43.27 5.43
C TRP A 175 -17.93 -42.21 4.56
N LEU A 176 -18.02 -42.30 3.23
CA LEU A 176 -17.46 -41.28 2.34
C LEU A 176 -18.11 -39.90 2.55
N PHE A 177 -19.44 -39.87 2.69
CA PHE A 177 -20.16 -38.63 3.00
C PHE A 177 -19.85 -38.11 4.41
N ALA A 178 -19.72 -39.00 5.39
CA ALA A 178 -19.32 -38.64 6.74
C ALA A 178 -17.92 -38.02 6.83
N MET A 179 -16.98 -38.49 6.00
CA MET A 179 -15.62 -37.93 5.91
C MET A 179 -15.56 -36.50 5.36
N LEU A 180 -16.67 -35.98 4.82
CA LEU A 180 -16.77 -34.59 4.39
C LEU A 180 -16.63 -33.62 5.56
N ALA A 181 -17.11 -33.97 6.76
CA ALA A 181 -16.97 -33.11 7.93
C ALA A 181 -15.51 -32.99 8.40
N PRO A 182 -14.74 -34.09 8.55
CA PRO A 182 -13.30 -33.99 8.75
C PRO A 182 -12.57 -33.18 7.67
N ALA A 183 -12.92 -33.38 6.41
CA ALA A 183 -12.34 -32.62 5.30
C ALA A 183 -12.67 -31.12 5.40
N ALA A 184 -13.90 -30.76 5.81
CA ALA A 184 -14.30 -29.38 6.03
C ALA A 184 -13.53 -28.74 7.21
N ALA A 185 -13.32 -29.48 8.31
CA ALA A 185 -12.54 -29.00 9.44
C ALA A 185 -11.09 -28.67 9.03
N LEU A 186 -10.46 -29.56 8.26
CA LEU A 186 -9.13 -29.33 7.70
C LEU A 186 -9.10 -28.19 6.69
N ALA A 187 -10.11 -28.05 5.83
CA ALA A 187 -10.20 -26.97 4.87
C ALA A 187 -10.28 -25.60 5.55
N ILE A 188 -11.09 -25.48 6.61
CA ILE A 188 -11.17 -24.28 7.45
C ILE A 188 -9.80 -24.00 8.07
N HIS A 189 -9.17 -24.98 8.70
CA HIS A 189 -7.82 -24.81 9.25
C HIS A 189 -6.83 -24.28 8.21
N CYS A 190 -6.73 -24.94 7.05
CA CYS A 190 -5.83 -24.57 5.96
C CYS A 190 -6.12 -23.19 5.35
N PHE A 191 -7.39 -22.75 5.37
CA PHE A 191 -7.77 -21.44 4.85
C PHE A 191 -7.08 -20.29 5.60
N GLY A 192 -6.71 -20.50 6.87
CA GLY A 192 -5.91 -19.55 7.65
C GLY A 192 -4.56 -19.22 7.00
N HIS A 193 -4.00 -20.10 6.19
CA HIS A 193 -2.75 -19.88 5.46
C HIS A 193 -2.89 -18.95 4.25
N ALA A 194 -4.10 -18.70 3.75
CA ALA A 194 -4.33 -17.77 2.64
C ALA A 194 -4.05 -16.31 3.04
N PHE A 195 -4.08 -15.98 4.33
CA PHE A 195 -3.82 -14.63 4.81
C PHE A 195 -2.32 -14.32 4.83
N LEU A 196 -1.90 -13.29 4.12
CA LEU A 196 -0.49 -12.90 4.05
C LEU A 196 -0.01 -12.24 5.36
N THR A 197 -0.81 -11.36 5.95
CA THR A 197 -0.44 -10.54 7.11
C THR A 197 -0.70 -11.26 8.45
N TRP A 198 0.24 -11.16 9.39
CA TRP A 198 0.10 -11.69 10.76
C TRP A 198 -1.17 -11.22 11.47
N ARG A 199 -1.54 -9.93 11.33
CA ARG A 199 -2.77 -9.37 11.92
C ARG A 199 -4.02 -10.07 11.42
N LEU A 200 -4.13 -10.31 10.11
CA LEU A 200 -5.28 -10.99 9.52
C LEU A 200 -5.35 -12.45 9.96
N ARG A 201 -4.21 -13.16 10.02
CA ARG A 201 -4.15 -14.52 10.60
C ARG A 201 -4.60 -14.56 12.04
N ASN A 202 -4.18 -13.58 12.85
CA ASN A 202 -4.58 -13.49 14.25
C ASN A 202 -6.10 -13.24 14.41
N TYR A 203 -6.66 -12.30 13.64
CA TYR A 203 -8.12 -12.07 13.63
C TYR A 203 -8.89 -13.29 13.14
N TYR A 204 -8.39 -13.98 12.11
CA TYR A 204 -8.98 -15.23 11.63
C TYR A 204 -9.03 -16.29 12.74
N ARG A 205 -7.91 -16.51 13.43
CA ARG A 205 -7.83 -17.48 14.55
C ARG A 205 -8.78 -17.15 15.69
N ILE A 206 -8.82 -15.88 16.12
CA ILE A 206 -9.78 -15.40 17.12
C ILE A 206 -11.21 -15.60 16.65
N GLY A 207 -11.48 -15.34 15.37
CA GLY A 207 -12.79 -15.57 14.74
C GLY A 207 -13.22 -17.04 14.79
N ILE A 208 -12.33 -17.97 14.46
CA ILE A 208 -12.62 -19.41 14.56
C ILE A 208 -12.86 -19.83 16.01
N TYR A 209 -12.08 -19.35 16.97
CA TYR A 209 -12.32 -19.63 18.39
C TYR A 209 -13.65 -19.07 18.88
N GLY A 210 -13.99 -17.83 18.51
CA GLY A 210 -15.27 -17.22 18.82
C GLY A 210 -16.44 -17.98 18.21
N LEU A 211 -16.35 -18.35 16.93
CA LEU A 211 -17.39 -19.11 16.25
C LEU A 211 -17.55 -20.51 16.85
N THR A 212 -16.45 -21.17 17.22
CA THR A 212 -16.47 -22.47 17.93
C THR A 212 -17.21 -22.35 19.27
N LEU A 213 -16.90 -21.32 20.06
CA LEU A 213 -17.56 -21.08 21.34
C LEU A 213 -19.07 -20.84 21.16
N VAL A 214 -19.46 -20.04 20.16
CA VAL A 214 -20.87 -19.79 19.83
C VAL A 214 -21.57 -21.07 19.39
N SER A 215 -20.97 -21.86 18.49
CA SER A 215 -21.53 -23.12 18.01
C SER A 215 -21.73 -24.14 19.13
N VAL A 216 -20.73 -24.32 20.00
CA VAL A 216 -20.83 -25.24 21.15
C VAL A 216 -21.87 -24.77 22.16
N THR A 217 -21.95 -23.47 22.43
CA THR A 217 -22.95 -22.90 23.35
C THR A 217 -24.37 -23.08 22.80
N ALA A 218 -24.56 -22.78 21.51
CA ALA A 218 -25.85 -22.95 20.84
C ALA A 218 -26.27 -24.43 20.81
N TRP A 219 -25.33 -25.33 20.48
CA TRP A 219 -25.57 -26.78 20.53
C TRP A 219 -25.93 -27.25 21.95
N SER A 220 -25.19 -26.80 22.97
CA SER A 220 -25.45 -27.16 24.37
C SER A 220 -26.82 -26.68 24.85
N TRP A 221 -27.21 -25.47 24.45
CA TRP A 221 -28.52 -24.91 24.78
C TRP A 221 -29.66 -25.71 24.11
N LEU A 222 -29.50 -26.05 22.84
CA LEU A 222 -30.50 -26.84 22.11
C LEU A 222 -30.57 -28.28 22.61
N PHE A 223 -29.41 -28.88 22.96
CA PHE A 223 -29.34 -30.17 23.64
C PHE A 223 -30.12 -30.13 24.95
N ALA A 224 -29.92 -29.09 25.77
CA ALA A 224 -30.67 -28.93 26.99
C ALA A 224 -32.18 -28.81 26.68
N ASP A 225 -32.62 -27.92 25.77
CA ASP A 225 -34.05 -27.76 25.39
C ASP A 225 -34.71 -29.08 24.96
N LEU A 226 -34.03 -29.87 24.12
CA LEU A 226 -34.55 -31.14 23.60
C LEU A 226 -34.61 -32.23 24.68
N PHE A 227 -33.67 -32.23 25.62
CA PHE A 227 -33.52 -33.28 26.63
C PHE A 227 -33.91 -32.84 28.06
N HIS A 228 -34.55 -31.67 28.23
CA HIS A 228 -35.15 -31.26 29.49
C HIS A 228 -36.41 -32.10 29.79
N GLY A 229 -36.23 -33.24 30.44
CA GLY A 229 -37.32 -34.09 30.90
C GLY A 229 -37.00 -35.58 30.85
N THR A 230 -36.12 -36.06 31.72
CA THR A 230 -36.05 -37.48 32.05
C THR A 230 -37.35 -37.91 32.73
N GLY A 231 -38.29 -38.39 31.91
CA GLY A 231 -39.54 -39.02 32.32
C GLY A 231 -40.15 -39.92 31.25
N GLY A 232 -39.74 -39.79 29.98
CA GLY A 232 -40.08 -40.71 28.92
C GLY A 232 -39.00 -40.68 27.86
N LEU A 233 -38.22 -41.76 27.76
CA LEU A 233 -37.51 -42.10 26.52
C LEU A 233 -38.59 -42.47 25.50
N ASP A 234 -39.27 -41.47 24.93
CA ASP A 234 -39.98 -41.68 23.67
C ASP A 234 -38.89 -41.73 22.59
N LEU A 235 -38.46 -42.96 22.31
CA LEU A 235 -37.61 -43.31 21.18
C LEU A 235 -38.40 -43.30 19.86
N ASP A 236 -39.53 -42.59 19.81
CA ASP A 236 -40.27 -42.31 18.58
C ASP A 236 -39.61 -41.12 17.87
N PHE A 237 -38.45 -41.39 17.27
CA PHE A 237 -37.82 -40.58 16.23
C PHE A 237 -38.62 -40.63 14.91
N GLU A 238 -39.95 -40.62 14.97
CA GLU A 238 -40.86 -40.57 13.82
C GLU A 238 -41.61 -39.24 13.81
N GLY A 239 -40.91 -38.17 13.41
CA GLY A 239 -41.56 -36.88 13.18
C GLY A 239 -40.57 -35.78 12.84
N SER A 240 -40.57 -35.36 11.58
CA SER A 240 -39.75 -34.30 10.99
C SER A 240 -39.95 -32.93 11.66
N GLY A 241 -39.38 -32.73 12.85
CA GLY A 241 -39.32 -31.43 13.51
C GLY A 241 -38.17 -30.58 12.94
N LEU A 242 -38.46 -29.31 12.64
CA LEU A 242 -37.42 -28.31 12.32
C LEU A 242 -36.36 -28.26 13.43
N LYS A 243 -36.74 -28.48 14.69
CA LYS A 243 -35.83 -28.53 15.85
C LYS A 243 -34.80 -29.67 15.77
N ASP A 244 -35.21 -30.89 15.42
CA ASP A 244 -34.30 -32.05 15.35
C ASP A 244 -33.32 -31.93 14.18
N THR A 245 -33.82 -31.43 13.04
CA THR A 245 -32.97 -31.13 11.88
C THR A 245 -31.95 -30.04 12.23
N MET A 246 -32.37 -28.99 12.92
CA MET A 246 -31.47 -27.93 13.40
C MET A 246 -30.46 -28.46 14.42
N PHE A 247 -30.85 -29.39 15.29
CA PHE A 247 -29.95 -30.01 16.27
C PHE A 247 -28.84 -30.80 15.59
N VAL A 248 -29.19 -31.69 14.66
CA VAL A 248 -28.20 -32.48 13.90
C VAL A 248 -27.28 -31.56 13.10
N TRP A 249 -27.82 -30.54 12.43
CA TRP A 249 -27.03 -29.59 11.67
C TRP A 249 -26.06 -28.79 12.56
N LEU A 250 -26.54 -28.29 13.70
CA LEU A 250 -25.74 -27.51 14.63
C LEU A 250 -24.65 -28.36 15.29
N GLN A 251 -24.94 -29.63 15.57
CA GLN A 251 -23.94 -30.59 16.04
C GLN A 251 -22.81 -30.79 15.03
N ILE A 252 -23.14 -31.01 13.74
CA ILE A 252 -22.13 -31.17 12.68
C ILE A 252 -21.24 -29.92 12.60
N ILE A 253 -21.83 -28.72 12.67
CA ILE A 253 -21.05 -27.48 12.66
C ILE A 253 -20.16 -27.39 13.89
N ALA A 254 -20.68 -27.68 15.07
CA ALA A 254 -19.89 -27.65 16.31
C ALA A 254 -18.69 -28.61 16.22
N GLU A 255 -18.89 -29.83 15.71
CA GLU A 255 -17.82 -30.82 15.53
C GLU A 255 -16.75 -30.35 14.53
N ILE A 256 -17.16 -29.78 13.39
CA ILE A 256 -16.25 -29.20 12.39
C ILE A 256 -15.44 -28.05 12.99
N MET A 257 -16.11 -27.14 13.69
CA MET A 257 -15.51 -25.96 14.31
C MET A 257 -14.55 -26.34 15.43
N VAL A 258 -14.94 -27.27 16.31
CA VAL A 258 -14.08 -27.77 17.39
C VAL A 258 -12.85 -28.47 16.80
N GLY A 259 -13.03 -29.34 15.80
CA GLY A 259 -11.92 -29.99 15.11
C GLY A 259 -10.92 -28.98 14.53
N SER A 260 -11.41 -27.98 13.79
CA SER A 260 -10.58 -26.91 13.23
C SER A 260 -9.87 -26.09 14.32
N SER A 261 -10.57 -25.75 15.40
CA SER A 261 -10.00 -24.97 16.51
C SER A 261 -8.84 -25.70 17.21
N LEU A 262 -8.94 -27.02 17.38
CA LEU A 262 -7.89 -27.83 17.99
C LEU A 262 -6.64 -27.91 17.11
N PHE A 263 -6.80 -28.02 15.79
CA PHE A 263 -5.68 -27.91 14.85
C PHE A 263 -4.99 -26.54 14.91
N LEU A 264 -5.76 -25.45 15.00
CA LEU A 264 -5.20 -24.10 15.16
C LEU A 264 -4.46 -23.91 16.49
N ILE A 265 -4.89 -24.57 17.56
CA ILE A 265 -4.16 -24.60 18.83
C ILE A 265 -2.84 -25.35 18.66
N ALA A 266 -2.86 -26.54 18.05
CA ALA A 266 -1.65 -27.32 17.80
C ALA A 266 -0.65 -26.54 16.91
N GLU A 267 -1.10 -25.93 15.83
CA GLU A 267 -0.28 -25.08 14.95
C GLU A 267 0.30 -23.87 15.71
N HIS A 268 -0.48 -23.25 16.58
CA HIS A 268 0.00 -22.12 17.37
C HIS A 268 1.09 -22.49 18.35
N VAL A 269 0.95 -23.62 19.03
CA VAL A 269 1.99 -24.11 19.92
C VAL A 269 3.23 -24.49 19.11
N ALA A 270 3.07 -25.19 17.99
CA ALA A 270 4.18 -25.56 17.12
C ALA A 270 4.93 -24.35 16.54
N SER A 271 4.22 -23.29 16.16
CA SER A 271 4.84 -22.07 15.60
C SER A 271 5.68 -21.28 16.60
N LYS A 272 5.54 -21.50 17.92
CA LYS A 272 6.47 -20.94 18.93
C LYS A 272 7.88 -21.54 18.81
N TYR A 273 7.97 -22.80 18.40
CA TYR A 273 9.20 -23.59 18.41
C TYR A 273 9.77 -23.85 17.01
N SER A 274 8.94 -23.75 15.99
CA SER A 274 9.33 -23.72 14.59
C SER A 274 9.12 -22.30 14.07
N PRO A 275 10.05 -21.36 14.33
CA PRO A 275 9.90 -20.02 13.82
C PRO A 275 9.89 -20.10 12.29
N ASP A 276 8.77 -19.70 11.73
CA ASP A 276 8.72 -19.30 10.34
C ASP A 276 9.86 -18.34 10.09
N ARG A 277 10.86 -18.74 9.29
CA ARG A 277 11.97 -17.87 8.94
C ARG A 277 11.45 -16.76 8.05
N PHE A 278 11.05 -15.68 8.69
CA PHE A 278 10.85 -14.40 8.06
C PHE A 278 12.24 -13.79 7.88
N VAL A 279 12.73 -13.80 6.64
CA VAL A 279 13.95 -13.09 6.26
C VAL A 279 13.52 -11.74 5.71
N GLN A 280 14.28 -10.70 6.02
CA GLN A 280 14.05 -9.38 5.44
C GLN A 280 14.15 -9.48 3.92
N ASN A 281 13.16 -8.97 3.20
CA ASN A 281 13.13 -9.05 1.75
C ASN A 281 14.19 -8.09 1.18
N LEU A 282 15.21 -8.64 0.50
CA LEU A 282 16.27 -7.84 -0.13
C LEU A 282 15.69 -6.80 -1.09
N GLU A 283 14.65 -7.17 -1.85
CA GLU A 283 13.95 -6.26 -2.76
C GLU A 283 13.33 -5.06 -2.01
N HIS A 284 12.81 -5.28 -0.80
CA HIS A 284 12.26 -4.19 0.02
C HIS A 284 13.38 -3.26 0.52
N ILE A 285 14.55 -3.81 0.87
CA ILE A 285 15.72 -3.02 1.29
C ILE A 285 16.21 -2.18 0.10
N GLU A 286 16.37 -2.78 -1.07
CA GLU A 286 16.79 -2.10 -2.31
C GLU A 286 15.80 -0.98 -2.70
N LEU A 287 14.50 -1.24 -2.66
CA LEU A 287 13.47 -0.23 -2.93
C LEU A 287 13.49 0.90 -1.89
N ARG A 288 13.75 0.59 -0.62
CA ARG A 288 13.85 1.59 0.46
C ARG A 288 15.06 2.49 0.26
N GLU A 289 16.21 1.92 -0.07
CA GLU A 289 17.42 2.67 -0.41
C GLU A 289 17.16 3.55 -1.64
N ARG A 290 16.60 2.97 -2.71
CA ARG A 290 16.26 3.70 -3.93
C ARG A 290 15.30 4.87 -3.67
N ARG A 291 14.30 4.70 -2.80
CA ARG A 291 13.40 5.79 -2.38
C ARG A 291 14.15 6.93 -1.72
N THR A 292 15.13 6.63 -0.85
CA THR A 292 15.90 7.67 -0.16
C THR A 292 16.81 8.45 -1.10
N VAL A 293 17.42 7.77 -2.08
CA VAL A 293 18.22 8.41 -3.13
C VAL A 293 17.35 9.28 -4.04
N LEU A 294 16.27 8.72 -4.60
CA LEU A 294 15.34 9.47 -5.46
C LEU A 294 14.66 10.63 -4.72
N GLY A 295 14.43 10.49 -3.41
CA GLY A 295 13.89 11.58 -2.59
C GLY A 295 14.81 12.81 -2.56
N LYS A 296 16.12 12.59 -2.43
CA LYS A 296 17.13 13.67 -2.50
C LYS A 296 17.24 14.25 -3.90
N GLU A 297 17.27 13.39 -4.93
CA GLU A 297 17.31 13.84 -6.34
C GLU A 297 16.10 14.70 -6.69
N ARG A 298 14.90 14.30 -6.23
CA ARG A 298 13.65 15.05 -6.39
C ARG A 298 13.76 16.43 -5.78
N GLU A 299 14.22 16.55 -4.54
CA GLU A 299 14.40 17.85 -3.88
C GLU A 299 15.31 18.77 -4.71
N THR A 300 16.45 18.27 -5.17
CA THR A 300 17.37 19.05 -6.01
C THR A 300 16.78 19.44 -7.37
N ALA A 301 15.98 18.57 -7.99
CA ALA A 301 15.32 18.86 -9.26
C ALA A 301 14.23 19.93 -9.09
N PHE A 302 13.43 19.86 -8.02
CA PHE A 302 12.42 20.87 -7.71
C PHE A 302 13.03 22.22 -7.34
N GLU A 303 14.18 22.25 -6.66
CA GLU A 303 14.92 23.50 -6.43
C GLU A 303 15.39 24.14 -7.75
N ARG A 304 15.92 23.33 -8.69
CA ARG A 304 16.31 23.82 -10.02
C ARG A 304 15.11 24.36 -10.80
N LEU A 305 13.99 23.63 -10.80
CA LEU A 305 12.74 24.07 -11.40
C LEU A 305 12.24 25.38 -10.78
N SER A 306 12.29 25.51 -9.45
CA SER A 306 11.89 26.75 -8.76
C SER A 306 12.74 27.94 -9.18
N LYS A 307 14.07 27.75 -9.31
CA LYS A 307 14.99 28.79 -9.79
C LYS A 307 14.71 29.18 -11.24
N ALA A 308 14.60 28.20 -12.14
CA ALA A 308 14.31 28.44 -13.56
C ALA A 308 12.96 29.13 -13.76
N LYS A 309 11.93 28.66 -13.05
CA LYS A 309 10.60 29.30 -13.04
C LYS A 309 10.67 30.74 -12.51
N GLY A 310 11.46 30.99 -11.46
CA GLY A 310 11.68 32.33 -10.93
C GLY A 310 12.32 33.28 -11.95
N ALA A 311 13.34 32.81 -12.69
CA ALA A 311 13.98 33.59 -13.75
C ALA A 311 13.02 33.89 -14.91
N TYR A 312 12.32 32.86 -15.40
CA TYR A 312 11.32 33.00 -16.46
C TYR A 312 10.19 33.96 -16.09
N THR A 313 9.60 33.80 -14.89
CA THR A 313 8.51 34.68 -14.41
C THR A 313 8.98 36.12 -14.21
N ALA A 314 10.22 36.33 -13.76
CA ALA A 314 10.79 37.67 -13.64
C ALA A 314 10.94 38.36 -15.01
N LEU A 315 11.42 37.64 -16.03
CA LEU A 315 11.54 38.16 -17.40
C LEU A 315 10.17 38.43 -18.04
N MET A 316 9.22 37.52 -17.89
CA MET A 316 7.85 37.71 -18.35
C MET A 316 7.19 38.92 -17.67
N GLY A 317 7.38 39.09 -16.35
CA GLY A 317 6.91 40.26 -15.63
C GLY A 317 7.53 41.57 -16.13
N ARG A 318 8.82 41.56 -16.54
CA ARG A 318 9.46 42.73 -17.17
C ARG A 318 8.88 43.04 -18.54
N ARG A 319 8.57 42.00 -19.33
CA ARG A 319 7.91 42.15 -20.63
C ARG A 319 6.55 42.81 -20.47
N GLU A 320 5.72 42.30 -19.55
CA GLU A 320 4.40 42.86 -19.25
C GLU A 320 4.49 44.30 -18.71
N ALA A 321 5.44 44.59 -17.81
CA ALA A 321 5.63 45.93 -17.29
C ALA A 321 6.03 46.95 -18.39
N THR A 322 6.86 46.52 -19.35
CA THR A 322 7.27 47.35 -20.50
C THR A 322 6.08 47.62 -21.42
N VAL A 323 5.29 46.59 -21.74
CA VAL A 323 4.06 46.74 -22.53
C VAL A 323 3.07 47.67 -21.83
N ASN A 324 2.86 47.50 -20.52
CA ASN A 324 1.94 48.33 -19.74
C ASN A 324 2.40 49.79 -19.66
N ALA A 325 3.71 50.05 -19.56
CA ALA A 325 4.26 51.41 -19.58
C ALA A 325 4.00 52.11 -20.91
N ASP A 326 4.20 51.41 -22.03
CA ASP A 326 3.99 51.95 -23.38
C ASP A 326 2.49 52.20 -23.64
N ILE A 327 1.60 51.30 -23.20
CA ILE A 327 0.13 51.51 -23.25
C ILE A 327 -0.26 52.73 -22.42
N ALA A 328 0.25 52.87 -21.19
CA ALA A 328 -0.11 53.98 -20.31
C ALA A 328 0.30 55.33 -20.91
N GLU A 329 1.51 55.41 -21.46
CA GLU A 329 2.00 56.62 -22.15
C GLU A 329 1.16 56.93 -23.40
N TYR A 330 0.80 55.90 -24.18
CA TYR A 330 -0.09 56.05 -25.34
C TYR A 330 -1.45 56.62 -24.96
N LEU A 331 -2.11 56.04 -23.96
CA LEU A 331 -3.41 56.49 -23.48
C LEU A 331 -3.33 57.92 -22.90
N GLN A 332 -2.26 58.25 -22.17
CA GLN A 332 -2.05 59.59 -21.63
C GLN A 332 -1.91 60.64 -22.73
N ARG A 333 -1.18 60.31 -23.82
CA ARG A 333 -1.03 61.21 -24.98
C ARG A 333 -2.32 61.36 -25.76
N ARG A 334 -3.02 60.25 -26.02
CA ARG A 334 -4.28 60.30 -26.76
C ARG A 334 -5.35 61.14 -26.04
N ARG A 335 -5.42 61.08 -24.70
CA ARG A 335 -6.26 61.99 -23.92
C ARG A 335 -5.86 63.46 -24.02
N ARG A 336 -4.57 63.76 -24.19
CA ARG A 336 -4.08 65.14 -24.30
C ARG A 336 -4.32 65.77 -25.68
N PHE A 337 -4.40 64.96 -26.73
CA PHE A 337 -4.45 65.43 -28.12
C PHE A 337 -5.71 65.00 -28.90
N GLY A 338 -6.60 64.19 -28.31
CA GLY A 338 -7.80 63.66 -28.96
C GLY A 338 -9.09 64.44 -28.70
N ASP A 339 -9.09 65.45 -27.82
CA ASP A 339 -10.25 66.30 -27.49
C ASP A 339 -10.27 67.65 -28.27
N SER A 340 -9.53 67.73 -29.37
CA SER A 340 -9.52 68.85 -30.32
C SER A 340 -9.81 68.36 -31.72
#